data_AF-A0A2S5QZY2-F1
#
_entry.id   AF-A0A2S5QZY2-F1
#
_cell.length_a   1.000
_cell.length_b   1.000
_cell.length_c   1.000
_cell.angle_alpha   90.00
_cell.angle_beta   90.00
_cell.angle_gamma   90.00
#
_symmetry.space_group_name_H-M   'P 1'
#
loop_
_entity.id
_entity.type
_entity.pdbx_description
1 polymer ?
#
loop_
_entity_poly.entity_id
_entity_poly.type
_entity_poly.pdbx_seq_one_letter_code
_entity_poly.pdbx_strand_id
1 'polypeptide(L)' 'MQGTIFGLTETQITELGMSYAVPGLMLLMLFIVGHLAWQSKAGKFGTMILFLALALGMVGYIAKSLIQYNLGI' A
#
# COMPACT_ATOMS: atom_id res chain seq x y z
N MET A 1 6.42 18.07 23.56
CA MET A 1 6.61 19.22 22.67
C MET A 1 6.35 18.71 21.27
N GLN A 2 5.33 19.23 20.58
CA GLN A 2 4.98 18.78 19.23
C GLN A 2 6.07 19.32 18.30
N GLY A 3 6.93 18.43 17.80
CA GLY A 3 8.07 18.80 16.99
C GLY A 3 7.57 19.24 15.62
N THR A 4 7.54 20.54 15.36
CA THR A 4 7.09 21.05 14.06
C THR A 4 8.21 20.81 13.04
N ILE A 5 8.05 19.85 12.15
CA ILE A 5 8.98 19.59 11.04
C ILE A 5 8.47 20.42 9.85
N PHE A 6 9.19 21.48 9.49
CA PHE A 6 8.83 22.42 8.40
C PHE A 6 7.52 23.22 8.55
N GLY A 7 7.04 23.47 9.78
CA GLY A 7 5.83 24.27 10.01
C GLY A 7 4.51 23.49 9.94
N LEU A 8 4.56 22.17 9.75
CA LEU A 8 3.41 21.26 9.77
C LEU A 8 3.38 20.45 11.07
N THR A 9 2.17 20.15 11.58
CA THR A 9 2.03 19.28 12.75
C THR A 9 2.42 17.85 12.38
N GLU A 10 2.99 17.12 13.34
CA GLU A 10 3.37 15.70 13.16
C GLU A 10 2.18 14.84 12.71
N THR A 11 0.97 15.22 13.15
CA THR A 11 -0.29 14.60 12.72
C THR A 11 -0.59 14.85 11.24
N GLN A 12 -0.40 16.06 10.72
CA GLN A 12 -0.65 16.36 9.30
C GLN A 12 0.34 15.66 8.37
N ILE A 13 1.61 15.60 8.76
CA ILE A 13 2.63 14.88 7.98
C ILE A 13 2.33 13.38 7.97
N THR A 14 1.86 12.84 9.11
CA THR A 14 1.47 11.43 9.22
C THR A 14 0.23 11.13 8.40
N GLU A 15 -0.81 11.97 8.43
CA GLU A 15 -2.01 11.80 7.61
C GLU A 15 -1.68 11.85 6.11
N LEU A 16 -0.88 12.83 5.67
CA LEU A 16 -0.44 12.92 4.28
C LEU A 16 0.41 11.71 3.88
N GLY A 17 1.33 11.28 4.74
CA GLY A 17 2.17 10.10 4.51
C GLY A 17 1.34 8.82 4.39
N MET A 18 0.44 8.59 5.33
CA MET A 18 -0.41 7.39 5.38
C MET A 18 -1.44 7.37 4.24
N SER A 19 -1.98 8.53 3.86
CA SER A 19 -3.03 8.64 2.84
C SER A 19 -2.50 8.67 1.41
N TYR A 20 -1.33 9.25 1.16
CA TYR A 20 -0.79 9.43 -0.19
C TYR A 20 0.53 8.69 -0.43
N ALA A 21 1.49 8.78 0.50
CA ALA A 21 2.81 8.19 0.29
C ALA A 21 2.77 6.65 0.38
N VAL A 22 2.07 6.09 1.37
CA VAL A 22 1.98 4.62 1.55
C VAL A 22 1.23 3.94 0.39
N PRO A 23 0.01 4.36 -0.02
CA PRO A 23 -0.65 3.74 -1.17
C PRO A 23 0.09 4.02 -2.48
N GLY A 24 0.76 5.18 -2.62
CA GLY A 24 1.62 5.46 -3.76
C GLY A 24 2.79 4.46 -3.88
N LEU A 25 3.47 4.17 -2.77
CA LEU A 25 4.53 3.14 -2.72
C LEU A 25 3.98 1.72 -2.93
N MET A 26 2.78 1.44 -2.44
CA MET A 26 2.11 0.15 -2.66
C MET A 26 1.77 -0.08 -4.13
N LEU A 27 1.25 0.93 -4.83
CA LEU A 27 1.04 0.89 -6.28
C LEU A 27 2.35 0.63 -7.04
N LEU A 28 3.45 1.20 -6.56
CA LEU A 28 4.77 0.99 -7.15
C LEU A 28 5.22 -0.48 -7.00
N MET A 29 4.97 -1.11 -5.84
CA MET A 29 5.18 -2.55 -5.68
C MET A 29 4.31 -3.38 -6.63
N LEU A 30 3.03 -3.03 -6.82
CA LEU A 30 2.16 -3.73 -7.77
C LEU A 30 2.73 -3.69 -9.19
N PHE A 31 3.22 -2.53 -9.61
CA PHE A 31 3.78 -2.34 -10.94
C PHE A 31 5.04 -3.20 -11.13
N ILE A 32 5.93 -3.22 -10.12
CA ILE A 32 7.14 -4.04 -10.14
C ILE A 32 6.78 -5.53 -10.18
N VAL A 33 5.86 -6.00 -9.33
CA VAL A 33 5.46 -7.41 -9.27
C VAL A 33 4.74 -7.84 -10.54
N GLY A 34 3.90 -6.99 -11.13
CA GLY A 34 3.26 -7.25 -12.42
C GLY A 34 4.28 -7.35 -13.55
N HIS A 35 5.24 -6.42 -13.61
CA HIS A 35 6.32 -6.46 -14.59
C HIS A 35 7.21 -7.70 -14.42
N LEU A 36 7.52 -8.08 -13.17
CA LEU A 36 8.28 -9.28 -12.85
C LEU A 36 7.51 -10.56 -13.20
N ALA A 37 6.20 -10.62 -12.97
CA ALA A 37 5.36 -11.75 -13.35
C ALA A 37 5.40 -12.01 -14.87
N TRP A 38 5.38 -10.95 -15.68
CA TRP A 38 5.53 -11.02 -17.13
C TRP A 38 6.95 -11.39 -17.57
N GLN A 39 7.98 -10.77 -16.99
CA GLN A 39 9.38 -11.04 -17.32
C GLN A 39 9.85 -12.44 -16.91
N SER A 40 9.44 -12.92 -15.73
CA SER A 40 9.90 -14.20 -15.20
C SER A 40 9.26 -15.42 -15.85
N LYS A 41 8.36 -15.28 -16.85
CA LYS A 41 7.56 -16.39 -17.39
C LYS A 41 7.02 -17.27 -16.26
N ALA A 42 6.59 -16.67 -15.15
CA ALA A 42 5.88 -17.39 -14.11
C ALA A 42 4.71 -18.05 -14.84
N GLY A 43 4.72 -19.38 -14.97
CA GLY A 43 3.77 -20.08 -15.82
C GLY A 43 2.32 -19.74 -15.45
N LYS A 44 1.34 -20.20 -16.21
CA LYS A 44 -0.09 -19.86 -16.00
C LYS A 44 -0.55 -19.96 -14.53
N PHE A 45 -0.02 -20.93 -13.79
CA PHE A 45 -0.21 -21.09 -12.34
C PHE A 45 0.49 -20.03 -11.48
N GLY A 46 1.75 -19.70 -11.79
CA GLY A 46 2.55 -18.72 -11.06
C GLY A 46 1.98 -17.30 -11.18
N THR A 47 1.57 -16.87 -12.38
CA THR A 47 0.86 -15.59 -12.56
C THR A 47 -0.48 -15.54 -11.83
N MET A 48 -1.23 -16.65 -11.79
CA MET A 48 -2.51 -16.72 -11.11
C MET A 48 -2.33 -16.57 -9.59
N ILE A 49 -1.36 -17.27 -9.01
CA ILE A 49 -1.05 -17.18 -7.57
C ILE A 49 -0.47 -15.81 -7.22
N LEU A 50 0.40 -15.23 -8.08
CA LEU A 50 0.90 -13.87 -7.87
C LEU A 50 -0.24 -12.86 -7.83
N PHE A 51 -1.17 -12.93 -8.78
CA PHE A 51 -2.33 -12.03 -8.80
C PHE A 51 -3.25 -12.24 -7.59
N LEU A 52 -3.43 -13.47 -7.13
CA LEU A 52 -4.25 -13.78 -5.95
C LEU A 52 -3.61 -13.25 -4.66
N ALA A 53 -2.31 -13.49 -4.47
CA ALA A 53 -1.55 -12.99 -3.32
C ALA A 53 -1.52 -11.46 -3.29
N LEU A 54 -1.39 -10.84 -4.47
CA LEU A 54 -1.35 -9.40 -4.65
C LEU A 54 -2.73 -8.75 -4.44
N ALA A 55 -3.81 -9.36 -4.95
CA ALA A 55 -5.17 -8.94 -4.67
C ALA A 55 -5.50 -9.06 -3.17
N LEU A 56 -5.12 -10.16 -2.51
CA LEU A 56 -5.26 -10.32 -1.07
C LEU A 56 -4.46 -9.30 -0.27
N GLY A 57 -3.22 -8.99 -0.69
CA GLY A 57 -2.38 -7.99 -0.04
C GLY A 57 -2.99 -6.59 -0.10
N MET A 58 -3.49 -6.17 -1.26
CA MET A 58 -4.19 -4.90 -1.41
C MET A 58 -5.51 -4.84 -0.62
N VAL A 59 -6.32 -5.89 -0.72
CA VAL A 59 -7.59 -5.96 0.02
C VAL A 59 -7.33 -5.93 1.53
N GLY A 60 -6.31 -6.62 2.03
CA GLY A 60 -5.92 -6.57 3.45
C GLY A 60 -5.46 -5.19 3.90
N TYR A 61 -4.69 -4.47 3.08
CA TYR A 61 -4.28 -3.10 3.37
C TYR A 61 -5.48 -2.13 3.42
N ILE A 62 -6.36 -2.21 2.43
CA ILE A 62 -7.58 -1.40 2.38
C ILE A 62 -8.51 -1.74 3.54
N ALA A 63 -8.71 -3.03 3.84
CA ALA A 63 -9.54 -3.46 4.95
C ALA A 63 -9.00 -2.93 6.28
N LYS A 64 -7.69 -3.02 6.52
CA LYS A 64 -7.06 -2.42 7.71
C LYS A 64 -7.30 -0.91 7.78
N SER A 65 -7.11 -0.19 6.67
CA SER A 65 -7.31 1.25 6.61
C SER A 65 -8.78 1.63 6.86
N LEU A 66 -9.72 0.84 6.34
CA LEU A 66 -11.15 1.01 6.59
C LEU A 66 -11.53 0.72 8.05
N ILE A 67 -10.92 -0.30 8.66
CA ILE A 67 -11.17 -0.65 10.06
C ILE A 67 -10.64 0.45 10.98
N GLN A 68 -9.45 1.00 10.70
CA GLN A 68 -8.91 2.17 11.40
C GLN A 68 -9.87 3.36 11.33
N TYR A 69 -10.33 3.68 10.12
CA TYR A 69 -11.30 4.75 9.91
C TYR A 69 -12.61 4.53 10.68
N ASN A 70 -13.18 3.31 10.65
CA ASN A 70 -14.42 3.00 11.37
C ASN A 70 -14.25 2.95 12.89
N LEU A 71 -13.06 2.61 13.38
CA LEU A 71 -12.75 2.56 14.81
C LEU A 71 -12.37 3.95 15.36
N GLY A 72 -12.23 4.96 14.49
CA GLY A 72 -11.90 6.34 14.86
C GLY A 72 -10.44 6.53 15.29
N ILE A 73 -9.53 5.68 14.79
CA ILE A 73 -8.08 5.68 15.06
C ILE A 73 -7.34 5.81 13.74
#